data_AF-M4IV57-F1
#
_entry.id   AF-M4IV57-F1
#
_cell.length_a   1.000
_cell.length_b   1.000
_cell.length_c   1.000
_cell.angle_alpha   90.00
_cell.angle_beta   90.00
_cell.angle_gamma   90.00
#
_symmetry.space_group_name_H-M   'P 1'
#
loop_
_entity.id
_entity.type
_entity.pdbx_description
1 polymer ?
#
loop_
_entity_poly.entity_id
_entity_poly.type
_entity_poly.pdbx_seq_one_letter_code
_entity_poly.pdbx_strand_id
1 'polypeptide(L)'
;MTDSRYKEKKLLNLLICLESLDLYNEDNKNKYMNQELENIKELIYSYKKNTYCNQNKSNYNNPQQLMLLNIIHEIISRKDVQHKIVRILNNYYLIKESSSNNENELSFITYQYLNRFIYKYQNRYYHDAKYQNHNKKVKHQEILGIGILNLYLLYKSLSQENTYFLYQYLTT
;
A
#
# COMPACT_ATOMS: atom_id res chain seq x y z
N MET A 1 20.06 -4.06 13.66
CA MET A 1 20.00 -3.01 12.61
C MET A 1 19.25 -3.41 11.33
N THR A 2 19.06 -4.69 11.04
CA THR A 2 18.34 -5.21 9.85
C THR A 2 16.81 -5.20 10.01
N ASP A 3 16.32 -5.42 11.23
CA ASP A 3 14.89 -5.52 11.53
C ASP A 3 14.13 -4.21 11.27
N SER A 4 14.60 -3.07 11.82
CA SER A 4 13.94 -1.76 11.64
C SER A 4 13.76 -1.32 10.19
N ARG A 5 14.74 -1.59 9.31
CA ARG A 5 14.65 -1.25 7.88
C ARG A 5 13.62 -2.11 7.15
N TYR A 6 13.44 -3.35 7.59
CA TYR A 6 12.45 -4.27 7.04
C TYR A 6 11.03 -3.86 7.43
N LYS A 7 10.81 -3.48 8.69
CA LYS A 7 9.51 -2.94 9.18
C LYS A 7 9.11 -1.67 8.43
N GLU A 8 10.06 -0.77 8.21
CA GLU A 8 9.83 0.46 7.45
C GLU A 8 9.42 0.15 6.01
N LYS A 9 10.08 -0.82 5.35
CA LYS A 9 9.73 -1.22 3.98
C LYS A 9 8.31 -1.79 3.89
N LYS A 10 7.90 -2.63 4.85
CA LYS A 10 6.54 -3.17 4.92
C LYS A 10 5.49 -2.05 5.05
N LEU A 11 5.71 -1.12 5.97
CA LEU A 11 4.81 0.02 6.17
C LEU A 11 4.72 0.89 4.91
N LEU A 12 5.85 1.20 4.27
CA LEU A 12 5.87 1.97 3.03
C LEU A 12 5.10 1.29 1.90
N ASN A 13 5.18 -0.04 1.80
CA ASN A 13 4.42 -0.79 0.79
C ASN A 13 2.91 -0.74 1.04
N LEU A 14 2.47 -0.80 2.30
CA LEU A 14 1.06 -0.59 2.67
C LEU A 14 0.58 0.82 2.27
N LEU A 15 1.39 1.84 2.53
CA LEU A 15 1.08 3.22 2.16
C LEU A 15 0.98 3.42 0.65
N ILE A 16 1.91 2.85 -0.12
CA ILE A 16 1.87 2.91 -1.59
C ILE A 16 0.61 2.20 -2.11
N CYS A 17 0.20 1.08 -1.51
CA CYS A 17 -1.06 0.41 -1.88
C CYS A 17 -2.26 1.33 -1.64
N LEU A 18 -2.34 1.93 -0.46
CA LEU A 18 -3.44 2.81 -0.10
C LEU A 18 -3.52 4.04 -1.02
N GLU A 19 -2.37 4.65 -1.32
CA GLU A 19 -2.28 5.81 -2.23
C GLU A 19 -2.67 5.44 -3.67
N SER A 20 -2.45 4.20 -4.08
CA SER A 20 -2.76 3.70 -5.43
C SER A 20 -4.23 3.41 -5.66
N LEU A 21 -5.03 3.27 -4.59
CA LEU A 21 -6.49 3.06 -4.65
C LEU A 21 -7.25 4.25 -5.23
N ASP A 22 -6.57 5.39 -5.42
CA ASP A 22 -7.16 6.62 -5.92
C ASP A 22 -8.43 6.97 -5.17
N LEU A 23 -8.21 7.48 -3.96
CA LEU A 23 -9.26 7.86 -3.02
C LEU A 23 -10.09 9.04 -3.52
N TYR A 24 -9.72 9.65 -4.65
CA TYR A 24 -10.50 10.66 -5.36
C TYR A 24 -11.68 9.97 -6.07
N ASN A 25 -12.88 10.09 -5.51
CA ASN A 25 -14.12 9.82 -6.25
C ASN A 25 -14.49 11.09 -7.04
N GLU A 26 -15.22 10.97 -8.15
CA GLU A 26 -15.64 12.13 -8.97
C GLU A 26 -16.78 12.96 -8.33
N ASP A 27 -17.37 12.50 -7.23
CA ASP A 27 -18.54 13.13 -6.62
C ASP A 27 -18.23 14.19 -5.56
N ASN A 28 -18.95 15.33 -5.64
CA ASN A 28 -18.88 16.55 -4.82
C ASN A 28 -18.92 16.41 -3.27
N LYS A 29 -18.91 15.20 -2.68
CA LYS A 29 -18.69 14.96 -1.23
C LYS A 29 -17.23 15.19 -0.79
N ASN A 30 -16.33 15.54 -1.72
CA ASN A 30 -14.87 15.49 -1.61
C ASN A 30 -14.15 16.53 -0.75
N LYS A 31 -14.81 17.50 -0.11
CA LYS A 31 -14.08 18.54 0.62
C LYS A 31 -13.40 18.00 1.90
N TYR A 32 -14.03 17.03 2.57
CA TYR A 32 -13.51 16.38 3.78
C TYR A 32 -12.39 15.36 3.46
N MET A 33 -12.56 14.63 2.36
CA MET A 33 -11.62 13.63 1.85
C MET A 33 -10.27 14.22 1.49
N ASN A 34 -10.26 15.43 0.93
CA ASN A 34 -9.02 16.13 0.60
C ASN A 34 -8.22 16.50 1.86
N GLN A 35 -8.88 16.74 3.00
CA GLN A 35 -8.23 17.17 4.23
C GLN A 35 -7.61 16.00 5.00
N GLU A 36 -8.32 14.87 5.12
CA GLU A 36 -7.76 13.63 5.68
C GLU A 36 -6.62 13.09 4.81
N LEU A 37 -6.73 13.19 3.48
CA LEU A 37 -5.67 12.81 2.57
C LEU A 37 -4.44 13.70 2.67
N GLU A 38 -4.62 15.00 2.84
CA GLU A 38 -3.49 15.91 3.02
C GLU A 38 -2.83 15.69 4.39
N ASN A 39 -3.61 15.40 5.44
CA ASN A 39 -3.09 14.95 6.73
C ASN A 39 -2.28 13.66 6.58
N ILE A 40 -2.72 12.71 5.74
CA ILE A 40 -1.95 11.50 5.42
C ILE A 40 -0.67 11.83 4.67
N LYS A 41 -0.71 12.70 3.65
CA LYS A 41 0.50 13.10 2.91
C LYS A 41 1.49 13.80 3.82
N GLU A 42 1.03 14.69 4.69
CA GLU A 42 1.83 15.37 5.71
C GLU A 42 2.39 14.38 6.74
N LEU A 43 1.60 13.42 7.20
CA LEU A 43 2.05 12.38 8.12
C LEU A 43 3.05 11.43 7.47
N ILE A 44 2.84 11.02 6.21
CA ILE A 44 3.80 10.24 5.43
C ILE A 44 5.09 11.05 5.22
N TYR A 45 4.98 12.35 4.95
CA TYR A 45 6.12 13.24 4.78
C TYR A 45 6.89 13.43 6.10
N SER A 46 6.18 13.60 7.21
CA SER A 46 6.76 13.72 8.55
C SER A 46 7.41 12.42 9.02
N TYR A 47 6.78 11.27 8.72
CA TYR A 47 7.33 9.95 8.99
C TYR A 47 8.62 9.75 8.19
N LYS A 48 8.62 10.06 6.88
CA LYS A 48 9.84 10.07 6.05
C LYS A 48 10.93 10.93 6.69
N LYS A 49 10.62 12.18 7.05
CA LYS A 49 11.60 13.11 7.65
C LYS A 49 12.17 12.56 8.98
N ASN A 50 11.32 11.99 9.82
CA ASN A 50 11.72 11.43 11.11
C ASN A 50 12.53 10.13 11.00
N THR A 51 12.26 9.26 10.01
CA THR A 51 13.07 8.04 9.81
C THR A 51 14.47 8.35 9.29
N TYR A 52 14.63 9.38 8.45
CA TYR A 52 15.96 9.85 8.04
C TYR A 52 16.77 10.47 9.20
N CYS A 53 16.10 11.16 10.13
CA CYS A 53 16.78 11.81 11.27
C CYS A 53 17.07 10.87 12.46
N ASN A 54 16.34 9.76 12.63
CA ASN A 54 16.41 8.91 13.83
C ASN A 54 17.11 7.55 13.61
N GLN A 55 18.25 7.53 12.92
CA GLN A 55 19.04 6.30 12.75
C GLN A 55 19.59 5.71 14.08
N ASN A 56 19.50 6.45 15.20
CA ASN A 56 20.17 6.12 16.46
C ASN A 56 19.26 5.75 17.66
N LYS A 57 17.94 5.54 17.47
CA LYS A 57 17.05 5.14 18.58
C LYS A 57 16.30 3.85 18.27
N SER A 58 17.01 2.73 18.34
CA SER A 58 16.43 1.39 18.40
C SER A 58 15.80 1.15 19.78
N ASN A 59 14.55 0.70 19.83
CA ASN A 59 13.88 -0.04 20.92
C ASN A 59 12.61 0.57 21.53
N TYR A 60 12.12 1.71 21.04
CA TYR A 60 10.77 2.16 21.42
C TYR A 60 9.76 1.89 20.32
N ASN A 61 8.62 1.28 20.70
CA ASN A 61 7.41 1.22 19.88
C ASN A 61 7.06 2.65 19.47
N ASN A 62 7.21 2.97 18.18
CA ASN A 62 7.05 4.33 17.70
C ASN A 62 5.55 4.69 17.72
N PRO A 63 5.10 5.63 18.59
CA PRO A 63 3.68 6.03 18.66
C PRO A 63 3.15 6.51 17.30
N GLN A 64 4.03 7.04 16.44
CA GLN A 64 3.71 7.46 15.08
C GLN A 64 3.31 6.28 14.18
N GLN A 65 3.89 5.09 14.39
CA GLN A 65 3.51 3.89 13.63
C GLN A 65 2.10 3.43 14.00
N LEU A 66 1.76 3.43 15.29
CA LEU A 66 0.40 3.08 15.75
C LEU A 66 -0.64 4.09 15.26
N MET A 67 -0.31 5.38 15.34
CA MET A 67 -1.18 6.44 14.81
C MET A 67 -1.41 6.27 13.30
N LEU A 68 -0.36 5.97 12.55
CA LEU A 68 -0.47 5.73 11.11
C LEU A 68 -1.28 4.46 10.80
N LEU A 69 -1.11 3.38 11.56
CA LEU A 69 -1.90 2.17 11.39
C LEU A 69 -3.38 2.39 11.71
N ASN A 70 -3.70 3.20 12.73
CA ASN A 70 -5.08 3.60 13.02
C ASN A 70 -5.69 4.39 11.87
N ILE A 71 -4.95 5.35 11.30
CA ILE A 71 -5.40 6.11 10.13
C ILE A 71 -5.62 5.18 8.92
N ILE A 72 -4.69 4.26 8.66
CA ILE A 72 -4.86 3.23 7.62
C ILE A 72 -6.16 2.47 7.87
N HIS A 73 -6.39 2.02 9.11
CA HIS A 73 -7.58 1.27 9.50
C HIS A 73 -8.88 2.07 9.28
N GLU A 74 -8.92 3.34 9.67
CA GLU A 74 -10.07 4.23 9.44
C GLU A 74 -10.42 4.34 7.95
N ILE A 75 -9.41 4.50 7.09
CA ILE A 75 -9.62 4.65 5.63
C ILE A 75 -10.15 3.36 5.03
N ILE A 76 -9.52 2.22 5.32
CA ILE A 76 -9.94 0.93 4.76
C ILE A 76 -11.30 0.49 5.34
N SER A 77 -11.71 1.00 6.50
CA SER A 77 -13.02 0.73 7.10
C SER A 77 -14.18 1.36 6.32
N ARG A 78 -13.88 2.28 5.40
CA ARG A 78 -14.90 2.94 4.58
C ARG A 78 -15.42 2.01 3.51
N LYS A 79 -16.75 1.88 3.42
CA LYS A 79 -17.42 0.94 2.50
C LYS A 79 -17.01 1.13 1.03
N ASP A 80 -16.85 2.37 0.56
CA ASP A 80 -16.44 2.62 -0.83
C ASP A 80 -15.02 2.12 -1.12
N VAL A 81 -14.11 2.32 -0.17
CA VAL A 81 -12.74 1.80 -0.23
C VAL A 81 -12.75 0.26 -0.19
N GLN A 82 -13.53 -0.34 0.70
CA GLN A 82 -13.69 -1.80 0.77
C GLN A 82 -14.18 -2.40 -0.55
N HIS A 83 -15.22 -1.80 -1.16
CA HIS A 83 -15.72 -2.27 -2.45
C HIS A 83 -14.66 -2.16 -3.54
N LYS A 84 -13.87 -1.07 -3.57
CA LYS A 84 -12.74 -0.93 -4.51
C LYS A 84 -11.71 -2.05 -4.29
N ILE A 85 -11.29 -2.28 -3.04
CA ILE A 85 -10.33 -3.33 -2.67
C ILE A 85 -10.83 -4.72 -3.11
N VAL A 86 -12.06 -5.08 -2.76
CA VAL A 86 -12.67 -6.38 -3.12
C VAL A 86 -12.76 -6.53 -4.63
N ARG A 87 -13.18 -5.50 -5.36
CA ARG A 87 -13.28 -5.51 -6.82
C ARG A 87 -11.93 -5.77 -7.48
N ILE A 88 -10.88 -5.08 -7.02
CA ILE A 88 -9.51 -5.23 -7.55
C ILE A 88 -8.99 -6.64 -7.28
N LEU A 89 -9.14 -7.15 -6.05
CA LEU A 89 -8.68 -8.49 -5.66
C LEU A 89 -9.39 -9.59 -6.44
N ASN A 90 -10.72 -9.53 -6.55
CA ASN A 90 -11.49 -10.52 -7.29
C ASN A 90 -11.16 -10.51 -8.78
N ASN A 91 -11.07 -9.34 -9.40
CA ASN A 91 -10.74 -9.24 -10.81
C ASN A 91 -9.31 -9.74 -11.10
N TYR A 92 -8.34 -9.43 -10.23
CA TYR A 92 -6.98 -9.96 -10.36
C TYR A 92 -6.92 -11.49 -10.18
N TYR A 93 -7.66 -12.04 -9.22
CA TYR A 93 -7.74 -13.48 -8.97
C TYR A 93 -8.28 -14.23 -10.20
N LEU A 94 -9.41 -13.78 -10.75
CA LEU A 94 -10.06 -14.41 -11.90
C LEU A 94 -9.14 -14.49 -13.13
N ILE A 95 -8.38 -13.43 -13.41
CA ILE A 95 -7.46 -13.38 -14.55
C ILE A 95 -6.25 -14.30 -14.34
N LYS A 96 -5.79 -14.43 -13.08
CA LYS A 96 -4.67 -15.34 -12.77
C LYS A 96 -5.08 -16.81 -12.88
N GLU A 97 -6.33 -17.13 -12.57
CA GLU A 97 -6.89 -18.48 -12.65
C GLU A 97 -7.25 -18.90 -14.08
N SER A 98 -7.66 -17.96 -14.93
CA SER A 98 -8.15 -18.24 -16.29
C SER A 98 -7.07 -18.68 -17.29
N SER A 99 -5.78 -18.71 -16.93
CA SER A 99 -4.63 -19.13 -17.78
C SER A 99 -4.46 -18.39 -19.12
N SER A 100 -5.34 -17.44 -19.45
CA SER A 100 -5.14 -16.47 -20.52
C SER A 100 -4.25 -15.35 -19.98
N ASN A 101 -3.01 -15.25 -20.47
CA ASN A 101 -2.08 -14.16 -20.14
C ASN A 101 -2.51 -12.79 -20.70
N ASN A 102 -3.80 -12.58 -20.94
CA ASN A 102 -4.34 -11.38 -21.54
C ASN A 102 -4.55 -10.32 -20.46
N GLU A 103 -3.54 -9.48 -20.24
CA GLU A 103 -3.62 -8.26 -19.43
C GLU A 103 -4.80 -7.34 -19.86
N ASN A 104 -5.34 -7.55 -21.06
CA ASN A 104 -6.50 -6.87 -21.63
C ASN A 104 -7.84 -7.20 -20.94
N GLU A 105 -7.92 -8.20 -20.06
CA GLU A 105 -9.14 -8.57 -19.32
C GLU A 105 -9.27 -7.87 -17.96
N LEU A 106 -8.26 -7.09 -17.55
CA LEU A 106 -8.34 -6.30 -16.32
C LEU A 106 -9.47 -5.26 -16.44
N SER A 107 -10.33 -5.22 -15.41
CA SER A 107 -11.27 -4.11 -15.29
C SER A 107 -10.48 -2.80 -15.25
N PHE A 108 -11.03 -1.75 -15.87
CA PHE A 108 -10.38 -0.43 -15.92
C PHE A 108 -9.87 0.04 -14.55
N ILE A 109 -10.65 -0.19 -13.50
CA ILE A 109 -10.30 0.16 -12.11
C ILE A 109 -9.08 -0.63 -11.63
N THR A 110 -9.04 -1.94 -11.88
CA THR A 110 -7.91 -2.80 -11.51
C THR A 110 -6.65 -2.39 -12.27
N TYR A 111 -6.77 -2.15 -13.57
CA TYR A 111 -5.66 -1.71 -14.42
C TYR A 111 -5.07 -0.37 -13.94
N GLN A 112 -5.94 0.61 -13.65
CA GLN A 112 -5.51 1.89 -13.12
C GLN A 112 -4.81 1.75 -11.75
N TYR A 113 -5.37 0.97 -10.85
CA TYR A 113 -4.75 0.70 -9.54
C TYR A 113 -3.35 0.12 -9.70
N LEU A 114 -3.20 -0.94 -10.50
CA LEU A 114 -1.93 -1.64 -10.70
C LEU A 114 -0.88 -0.71 -11.32
N ASN A 115 -1.25 0.08 -12.34
CA ASN A 115 -0.34 1.03 -12.95
C ASN A 115 0.11 2.13 -11.99
N ARG A 116 -0.81 2.68 -11.19
CA ARG A 116 -0.47 3.67 -10.15
C ARG A 116 0.47 3.06 -9.11
N PHE A 117 0.20 1.83 -8.70
CA PHE A 117 1.06 1.11 -7.76
C PHE A 117 2.46 0.92 -8.31
N ILE A 118 2.59 0.41 -9.54
CA ILE A 118 3.89 0.21 -10.19
C ILE A 118 4.67 1.52 -10.27
N TYR A 119 4.03 2.59 -10.73
CA TYR A 119 4.66 3.91 -10.87
C TYR A 119 5.18 4.43 -9.51
N LYS A 120 4.34 4.42 -8.48
CA LYS A 120 4.71 4.88 -7.13
C LYS A 120 5.78 4.00 -6.50
N TYR A 121 5.67 2.68 -6.66
CA TYR A 121 6.65 1.71 -6.17
C TYR A 121 8.02 1.92 -6.83
N GLN A 122 8.05 2.03 -8.16
CA GLN A 122 9.28 2.27 -8.91
C GLN A 122 9.92 3.59 -8.53
N ASN A 123 9.15 4.68 -8.44
CA ASN A 123 9.67 5.97 -8.01
C ASN A 123 10.26 5.92 -6.59
N ARG A 124 9.64 5.16 -5.69
CA ARG A 124 10.13 5.02 -4.31
C ARG A 124 11.44 4.25 -4.22
N TYR A 125 11.59 3.19 -5.00
CA TYR A 125 12.73 2.27 -4.93
C TYR A 125 13.67 2.38 -6.14
N TYR A 126 13.59 3.46 -6.91
CA TYR A 126 14.33 3.66 -8.16
C TYR A 126 15.86 3.51 -7.99
N HIS A 127 16.37 3.90 -6.81
CA HIS A 127 17.80 3.89 -6.48
C HIS A 127 18.29 2.58 -5.84
N ASP A 128 17.41 1.63 -5.52
CA ASP A 128 17.84 0.36 -4.92
C ASP A 128 18.53 -0.50 -6.01
N ALA A 129 19.84 -0.75 -5.86
CA ALA A 129 20.67 -1.48 -6.82
C ALA A 129 20.12 -2.87 -7.22
N LYS A 130 19.33 -3.51 -6.36
CA LYS A 130 18.60 -4.77 -6.65
C LYS A 130 17.60 -4.65 -7.80
N TYR A 131 17.05 -3.45 -8.07
CA TYR A 131 16.05 -3.25 -9.11
C TYR A 131 16.65 -2.97 -10.50
N GLN A 132 17.96 -2.78 -10.63
CA GLN A 132 18.55 -2.43 -11.93
C GLN A 132 18.96 -3.65 -12.78
N ASN A 133 19.07 -4.85 -12.20
CA ASN A 133 19.73 -6.00 -12.85
C ASN A 133 18.81 -7.17 -13.28
N HIS A 134 17.48 -7.06 -13.20
CA HIS A 134 16.55 -8.15 -13.57
C HIS A 134 15.80 -7.91 -14.89
N ASN A 135 15.42 -9.01 -15.56
CA ASN A 135 14.55 -9.02 -16.75
C ASN A 135 13.28 -8.17 -16.51
N LYS A 136 13.01 -7.20 -17.39
CA LYS A 136 11.93 -6.20 -17.22
C LYS A 136 10.54 -6.82 -16.97
N LYS A 137 10.21 -7.93 -17.63
CA LYS A 137 8.92 -8.64 -17.46
C LYS A 137 8.79 -9.34 -16.10
N VAL A 138 9.82 -10.06 -15.66
CA VAL A 138 9.83 -10.74 -14.36
C VAL A 138 9.72 -9.72 -13.23
N LYS A 139 10.47 -8.62 -13.34
CA LYS A 139 10.41 -7.49 -12.40
C LYS A 139 9.01 -6.86 -12.31
N HIS A 140 8.29 -6.77 -13.43
CA HIS A 140 6.93 -6.23 -13.45
C HIS A 140 5.96 -7.12 -12.66
N GLN A 141 6.00 -8.43 -12.90
CA GLN A 141 5.14 -9.40 -12.20
C GLN A 141 5.43 -9.46 -10.68
N GLU A 142 6.70 -9.34 -10.28
CA GLU A 142 7.08 -9.25 -8.87
C GLU A 142 6.50 -8.00 -8.19
N ILE A 143 6.60 -6.83 -8.85
CA ILE A 143 6.04 -5.58 -8.32
C ILE A 143 4.51 -5.69 -8.19
N LEU A 144 3.84 -6.25 -9.19
CA LEU A 144 2.40 -6.52 -9.12
C LEU A 144 2.06 -7.44 -7.94
N GLY A 145 2.82 -8.52 -7.74
CA GLY A 145 2.65 -9.44 -6.61
C GLY A 145 2.77 -8.74 -5.26
N ILE A 146 3.71 -7.81 -5.12
CA ILE A 146 3.85 -6.99 -3.91
C ILE A 146 2.61 -6.13 -3.70
N GLY A 147 2.11 -5.47 -4.74
CA GLY A 147 0.92 -4.62 -4.67
C GLY A 147 -0.34 -5.39 -4.27
N ILE A 148 -0.58 -6.56 -4.89
CA ILE A 148 -1.73 -7.41 -4.58
C ILE A 148 -1.63 -8.01 -3.18
N LEU A 149 -0.45 -8.47 -2.75
CA LEU A 149 -0.25 -9.00 -1.40
C LEU A 149 -0.56 -7.95 -0.33
N ASN A 150 -0.04 -6.73 -0.49
CA ASN A 150 -0.27 -5.66 0.48
C ASN A 150 -1.73 -5.19 0.45
N LEU A 151 -2.38 -5.16 -0.72
CA LEU A 151 -3.81 -4.90 -0.81
C LEU A 151 -4.65 -5.96 -0.10
N TYR A 152 -4.26 -7.24 -0.20
CA TYR A 152 -4.91 -8.34 0.52
C TYR A 152 -4.68 -8.24 2.03
N LEU A 153 -3.51 -7.81 2.50
CA LEU A 153 -3.25 -7.58 3.92
C LEU A 153 -4.14 -6.46 4.49
N LEU A 154 -4.32 -5.37 3.72
CA LEU A 154 -5.27 -4.31 4.06
C LEU A 154 -6.69 -4.88 4.16
N TYR A 155 -7.14 -5.62 3.15
CA TYR A 155 -8.45 -6.27 3.17
C TYR A 155 -8.63 -7.18 4.39
N LYS A 156 -7.65 -8.04 4.68
CA LYS A 156 -7.71 -8.99 5.79
C LYS A 156 -7.74 -8.32 7.15
N SER A 157 -7.11 -7.15 7.30
CA SER A 157 -7.16 -6.41 8.57
C SER A 157 -8.56 -5.93 8.97
N LEU A 158 -9.51 -5.90 8.03
CA LEU A 158 -10.90 -5.54 8.28
C LEU A 158 -11.73 -6.67 8.90
N SER A 159 -11.38 -7.94 8.65
CA SER A 159 -12.20 -9.07 9.12
C SER A 159 -12.01 -9.38 10.61
N GLN A 160 -11.04 -8.75 11.27
CA GLN A 160 -10.68 -9.03 12.66
C GLN A 160 -10.78 -7.82 13.61
N GLU A 161 -11.29 -6.66 13.16
CA GLU A 161 -11.33 -5.41 13.94
C GLU A 161 -9.98 -5.03 14.58
N ASN A 162 -8.86 -5.41 13.97
CA ASN A 162 -7.59 -5.34 14.68
C ASN A 162 -6.52 -4.66 13.83
N THR A 163 -6.32 -3.37 14.12
CA THR A 163 -5.05 -2.67 13.87
C THR A 163 -3.86 -3.51 14.33
N TYR A 164 -4.07 -4.38 15.34
CA TYR A 164 -3.12 -5.38 15.80
C TYR A 164 -2.65 -6.36 14.71
N PHE A 165 -3.48 -6.76 13.74
CA PHE A 165 -3.06 -7.63 12.65
C PHE A 165 -1.98 -6.95 11.78
N LEU A 166 -2.20 -5.69 11.42
CA LEU A 166 -1.22 -4.91 10.67
C LEU A 166 0.03 -4.64 11.52
N TYR A 167 -0.14 -4.36 12.81
CA TYR A 167 0.98 -4.21 13.73
C TYR A 167 1.82 -5.50 13.83
N GLN A 168 1.18 -6.66 14.00
CA GLN A 168 1.84 -7.97 13.98
C GLN A 168 2.62 -8.15 12.67
N TYR A 169 1.97 -7.92 11.52
CA TYR A 169 2.61 -7.99 10.21
C TYR A 169 3.86 -7.11 10.09
N LEU A 170 3.85 -5.91 10.69
CA LEU A 170 5.02 -5.03 10.73
C LEU A 170 6.11 -5.55 11.68
N THR A 171 5.74 -6.22 12.77
CA THR A 171 6.68 -6.62 13.83
C THR A 171 7.37 -7.97 13.62
N THR A 172 6.74 -8.90 12.89
CA THR A 172 7.24 -10.23 12.49
C THR A 172 7.97 -10.18 11.15
#